data_AF-A0A1Y1V7Z6-F1
#
_entry.id   AF-A0A1Y1V7Z6-F1
#
_cell.length_a   1.000
_cell.length_b   1.000
_cell.length_c   1.000
_cell.angle_alpha   90.00
_cell.angle_beta   90.00
_cell.angle_gamma   90.00
#
_symmetry.space_group_name_H-M   'P 1'
#
loop_
_entity.id
_entity.type
_entity.pdbx_description
1 polymer ?
#
loop_
_entity_poly.entity_id
_entity_poly.type
_entity_poly.pdbx_seq_one_letter_code
_entity_poly.pdbx_strand_id
1 'polypeptide(L)'
;MIIYLNSRNCKTSDDCLPYSTCNRDFNECFYGSFICEGDKPCSFVNPTIWDPVKEEYTKEFLDKRKKEKENRDNEDDDENEEKVLPILKSCEIEPKDILKGICETEICHQNSDCFSNKCDHYTCIAEADRPIYLCSLRTDLPHPKLKCGFNNNIKCKNDDQCFHHCFKGYCVNYDASKLYYELYYYSIFFMGLIIALLIYRRVILKEINRYKKKGEEDENEDEEGLNEHTITNNDIENIINENEIKNKKLSRIGENNGNISKISNTVVPTINLI
;
A
#
# COMPACT_ATOMS: atom_id res chain seq x y z
N MET A 1 -1.89 -8.79 -30.71
CA MET A 1 -2.96 -8.58 -31.71
C MET A 1 -4.18 -8.12 -30.94
N ILE A 2 -4.53 -6.83 -30.99
CA ILE A 2 -5.79 -6.37 -30.38
C ILE A 2 -6.89 -6.68 -31.38
N ILE A 3 -7.73 -7.67 -31.07
CA ILE A 3 -8.93 -7.91 -31.86
C ILE A 3 -9.98 -6.91 -31.39
N TYR A 4 -10.07 -5.78 -32.08
CA TYR A 4 -11.26 -4.96 -32.01
C TYR A 4 -12.35 -5.70 -32.75
N LEU A 5 -13.12 -6.52 -32.02
CA LEU A 5 -14.43 -6.91 -32.51
C LEU A 5 -15.22 -5.62 -32.59
N ASN A 6 -15.41 -5.09 -33.81
CA ASN A 6 -16.31 -3.98 -34.05
C ASN A 6 -17.62 -4.30 -33.35
N SER A 7 -18.07 -3.41 -32.45
CA SER A 7 -19.36 -3.55 -31.79
C SER A 7 -20.39 -3.86 -32.87
N ARG A 8 -21.00 -5.05 -32.80
CA ARG A 8 -22.11 -5.33 -33.69
C ARG A 8 -23.27 -4.48 -33.22
N ASN A 9 -23.80 -3.68 -34.13
CA ASN A 9 -25.07 -3.03 -33.89
C ASN A 9 -26.12 -4.12 -33.64
N CYS A 10 -26.97 -3.92 -32.64
CA CYS A 10 -28.01 -4.85 -32.26
C CYS A 10 -29.35 -4.14 -32.13
N LYS A 11 -30.44 -4.87 -32.41
CA LYS A 11 -31.81 -4.47 -32.11
C LYS A 11 -32.35 -5.25 -30.92
N THR A 12 -31.98 -6.52 -30.83
CA THR A 12 -32.29 -7.41 -29.70
C THR A 12 -31.04 -8.12 -29.22
N SER A 13 -31.09 -8.71 -28.03
CA SER A 13 -29.96 -9.49 -27.49
C SER A 13 -29.62 -10.72 -28.34
N ASP A 14 -30.55 -11.19 -29.18
CA ASP A 14 -30.34 -12.32 -30.10
C ASP A 14 -29.42 -11.94 -31.28
N ASP A 15 -29.23 -10.66 -31.55
CA ASP A 15 -28.28 -10.16 -32.55
C ASP A 15 -26.82 -10.22 -32.03
N CYS A 16 -26.63 -10.44 -30.73
CA CYS A 16 -25.34 -10.43 -30.07
C CYS A 16 -24.74 -11.84 -29.92
N LEU A 17 -23.43 -11.90 -29.66
CA LEU A 17 -22.77 -13.17 -29.32
C LEU A 17 -23.30 -13.73 -27.99
N PRO A 18 -23.14 -15.04 -27.73
CA PRO A 18 -23.48 -15.62 -26.44
C PRO A 18 -22.88 -14.83 -25.27
N TYR A 19 -23.60 -14.78 -24.15
CA TYR A 19 -23.22 -14.03 -22.94
C TYR A 19 -23.06 -12.52 -23.14
N SER A 20 -23.74 -11.98 -24.15
CA SER A 20 -23.80 -10.55 -24.43
C SER A 20 -25.24 -10.08 -24.37
N THR A 21 -25.44 -8.79 -24.08
CA THR A 21 -26.76 -8.16 -24.01
C THR A 21 -26.82 -6.98 -24.96
N CYS A 22 -27.94 -6.77 -25.64
CA CYS A 22 -28.08 -5.58 -26.48
C CYS A 22 -28.42 -4.37 -25.63
N ASN A 23 -27.54 -3.37 -25.61
CA ASN A 23 -27.85 -2.08 -25.02
C ASN A 23 -28.68 -1.26 -26.02
N ARG A 24 -29.96 -1.05 -25.70
CA ARG A 24 -30.92 -0.35 -26.56
C ARG A 24 -30.65 1.15 -26.68
N ASP A 25 -29.96 1.75 -25.71
CA ASP A 25 -29.67 3.19 -25.74
C ASP A 25 -28.63 3.52 -26.82
N PHE A 26 -27.71 2.58 -27.07
CA PHE A 26 -26.64 2.73 -28.06
C PHE A 26 -26.83 1.84 -29.30
N ASN A 27 -27.79 0.92 -29.27
CA ASN A 27 -27.92 -0.18 -30.24
C ASN A 27 -26.62 -0.98 -30.39
N GLU A 28 -25.90 -1.22 -29.29
CA GLU A 28 -24.60 -1.92 -29.29
C GLU A 28 -24.63 -3.13 -28.37
N CYS A 29 -23.96 -4.21 -28.78
CA CYS A 29 -23.79 -5.40 -27.94
C CYS A 29 -22.82 -5.13 -26.78
N PHE A 30 -23.28 -5.33 -25.55
CA PHE A 30 -22.49 -5.35 -24.34
C PHE A 30 -22.08 -6.79 -24.05
N TYR A 31 -20.83 -7.09 -24.37
CA TYR A 31 -20.17 -8.35 -24.12
C TYR A 31 -19.80 -8.51 -22.65
N GLY A 32 -19.92 -9.72 -22.13
CA GLY A 32 -19.33 -10.10 -20.86
C GLY A 32 -17.80 -10.18 -20.92
N SER A 33 -17.21 -10.82 -19.90
CA SER A 33 -15.77 -11.06 -19.86
C SER A 33 -15.45 -12.46 -20.32
N PHE A 34 -14.34 -12.60 -21.03
CA PHE A 34 -13.88 -13.86 -21.59
C PHE A 34 -12.39 -14.03 -21.36
N ILE A 35 -11.97 -15.26 -21.13
CA ILE A 35 -10.58 -15.65 -21.01
C ILE A 35 -10.21 -16.64 -22.12
N CYS A 36 -9.11 -16.39 -22.81
CA CYS A 36 -8.69 -17.18 -23.97
C CYS A 36 -7.23 -17.60 -23.79
N GLU A 37 -6.84 -18.77 -24.28
CA GLU A 37 -5.45 -19.27 -24.24
C GLU A 37 -4.96 -19.51 -25.66
N GLY A 38 -4.06 -18.65 -26.15
CA GLY A 38 -3.61 -18.70 -27.55
C GLY A 38 -4.78 -18.66 -28.53
N ASP A 39 -4.85 -19.66 -29.41
CA ASP A 39 -5.92 -19.82 -30.42
C ASP A 39 -7.09 -20.71 -29.96
N LYS A 40 -7.14 -21.11 -28.68
CA LYS A 40 -8.25 -21.93 -28.16
C LYS A 40 -9.55 -21.11 -28.05
N PRO A 41 -10.73 -21.75 -28.11
CA PRO A 41 -11.99 -21.10 -27.82
C PRO A 41 -11.96 -20.41 -26.45
N CYS A 42 -12.48 -19.19 -26.39
CA CYS A 42 -12.54 -18.42 -25.14
C CYS A 42 -13.63 -18.96 -24.21
N SER A 43 -13.33 -18.99 -22.92
CA SER A 43 -14.29 -19.30 -21.86
C SER A 43 -14.93 -18.02 -21.34
N PHE A 44 -16.25 -18.01 -21.20
CA PHE A 44 -16.95 -16.92 -20.52
C PHE A 44 -16.59 -16.91 -19.04
N VAL A 45 -16.27 -15.74 -18.52
CA VAL A 45 -15.98 -15.52 -17.11
C VAL A 45 -17.14 -14.80 -16.47
N ASN A 46 -17.76 -15.46 -15.50
CA ASN A 46 -18.88 -14.89 -14.77
C ASN A 46 -18.38 -13.82 -13.78
N PRO A 47 -18.71 -12.53 -13.98
CA PRO A 47 -18.26 -11.44 -13.11
C PRO A 47 -18.82 -11.54 -11.68
N THR A 48 -19.87 -12.32 -11.44
CA THR A 48 -20.36 -12.55 -10.07
C THR A 48 -19.47 -13.52 -9.28
N ILE A 49 -18.64 -14.31 -9.98
CA ILE A 49 -17.72 -15.28 -9.37
C ILE A 49 -16.31 -14.71 -9.34
N TRP A 50 -15.84 -14.15 -10.46
CA TRP A 50 -14.49 -13.63 -10.61
C TRP A 50 -14.53 -12.23 -11.22
N ASP A 51 -13.91 -11.27 -10.53
CA ASP A 51 -13.78 -9.90 -10.98
C ASP A 51 -12.66 -9.82 -12.03
N PRO A 52 -12.99 -9.58 -13.31
CA PRO A 52 -12.00 -9.53 -14.38
C PRO A 52 -11.09 -8.32 -14.32
N VAL A 53 -11.51 -7.26 -13.63
CA VAL A 53 -10.70 -6.06 -13.48
C VAL A 53 -9.68 -6.26 -12.38
N LYS A 54 -10.05 -6.91 -11.27
CA LYS A 54 -9.12 -7.20 -10.16
C LYS A 54 -8.34 -8.49 -10.33
N GLU A 55 -8.84 -9.37 -11.20
CA GLU A 55 -8.41 -10.76 -11.35
C GLU A 55 -8.54 -11.59 -10.07
N GLU A 56 -9.57 -11.32 -9.26
CA GLU A 56 -9.80 -11.97 -7.97
C GLU A 56 -11.21 -12.55 -7.90
N TYR A 57 -11.39 -13.62 -7.11
CA TYR A 57 -12.74 -14.09 -6.76
C TYR A 57 -13.50 -13.05 -5.95
N THR A 58 -14.80 -12.89 -6.24
CA THR A 58 -15.63 -11.95 -5.49
C THR A 58 -15.79 -12.43 -4.04
N LYS A 59 -15.77 -11.49 -3.08
CA LYS A 59 -15.97 -11.81 -1.65
C LYS A 59 -17.28 -12.54 -1.41
N GLU A 60 -18.35 -12.12 -2.11
CA GLU A 60 -19.66 -12.75 -2.02
C GLU A 60 -19.61 -14.23 -2.40
N PHE A 61 -18.92 -14.56 -3.49
CA PHE A 61 -18.74 -15.94 -3.91
C PHE A 61 -17.95 -16.75 -2.87
N LEU A 62 -16.84 -16.20 -2.38
CA LEU A 62 -16.02 -16.84 -1.34
C LEU A 62 -16.80 -17.06 -0.04
N ASP A 63 -17.56 -16.08 0.41
CA ASP A 63 -18.35 -16.14 1.65
C ASP A 63 -19.53 -17.12 1.52
N LYS A 64 -20.17 -17.17 0.35
CA LYS A 64 -21.22 -18.15 0.08
C LYS A 64 -20.68 -19.57 0.20
N ARG A 65 -19.49 -19.85 -0.37
CA ARG A 65 -18.86 -21.17 -0.23
C ARG A 65 -18.46 -21.48 1.20
N LYS A 66 -17.94 -20.51 1.95
CA LYS A 66 -17.63 -20.69 3.38
C LYS A 66 -18.87 -21.10 4.18
N LYS A 67 -20.00 -20.42 3.97
CA LYS A 67 -21.28 -20.76 4.63
C LYS A 67 -21.82 -22.12 4.21
N GLU A 68 -21.70 -22.48 2.93
CA GLU A 68 -22.07 -23.81 2.43
C GLU A 68 -21.22 -24.93 3.07
N LYS A 69 -19.96 -24.62 3.44
CA LYS A 69 -19.07 -25.53 4.17
C LYS A 69 -19.44 -25.63 5.65
N GLU A 70 -19.71 -24.49 6.30
CA GLU A 70 -20.14 -24.45 7.71
C GLU A 70 -21.45 -25.23 7.95
N ASN A 71 -22.38 -25.21 6.99
CA ASN A 71 -23.64 -25.96 7.12
C ASN A 71 -23.51 -27.47 6.86
N ARG A 72 -22.36 -27.95 6.34
CA ARG A 72 -22.05 -29.38 6.27
C ARG A 72 -21.41 -29.81 7.60
N ASP A 73 -22.19 -29.70 8.67
CA ASP A 73 -21.78 -30.10 10.00
C ASP A 73 -21.44 -31.61 10.03
N ASN A 74 -20.21 -31.95 10.41
CA ASN A 74 -19.79 -33.25 11.00
C ASN A 74 -19.40 -34.44 10.09
N GLU A 75 -18.89 -34.26 8.88
CA GLU A 75 -18.10 -35.33 8.25
C GLU A 75 -16.60 -35.02 8.38
N ASP A 76 -15.92 -35.78 9.23
CA ASP A 76 -14.46 -35.84 9.45
C ASP A 76 -13.67 -36.30 8.19
N ASP A 77 -14.28 -36.19 7.01
CA ASP A 77 -13.70 -36.68 5.77
C ASP A 77 -13.25 -35.52 4.88
N ASP A 78 -11.93 -35.38 4.88
CA ASP A 78 -11.08 -35.04 3.74
C ASP A 78 -10.92 -33.55 3.41
N GLU A 79 -9.66 -33.11 3.50
CA GLU A 79 -9.09 -31.81 3.13
C GLU A 79 -9.23 -31.47 1.63
N ASN A 80 -10.15 -32.10 0.92
CA ASN A 80 -10.56 -31.66 -0.41
C ASN A 80 -11.44 -30.42 -0.26
N GLU A 81 -10.79 -29.29 0.07
CA GLU A 81 -11.29 -27.98 -0.33
C GLU A 81 -11.74 -28.10 -1.78
N GLU A 82 -13.04 -27.95 -2.01
CA GLU A 82 -13.65 -27.98 -3.33
C GLU A 82 -13.06 -26.80 -4.10
N LYS A 83 -11.91 -27.02 -4.73
CA LYS A 83 -11.12 -25.97 -5.37
C LYS A 83 -11.98 -25.27 -6.39
N VAL A 84 -11.98 -23.94 -6.33
CA VAL A 84 -12.59 -23.13 -7.39
C VAL A 84 -11.66 -23.23 -8.58
N LEU A 85 -11.90 -24.23 -9.43
CA LEU A 85 -11.10 -24.49 -10.62
C LEU A 85 -11.83 -23.99 -11.87
N PRO A 86 -11.09 -23.47 -12.86
CA PRO A 86 -9.63 -23.30 -12.88
C PRO A 86 -9.16 -21.93 -12.36
N ILE A 87 -7.93 -21.87 -11.83
CA ILE A 87 -7.17 -20.64 -11.55
C ILE A 87 -6.93 -19.92 -12.88
N LEU A 88 -7.49 -18.72 -12.99
CA LEU A 88 -7.51 -17.94 -14.22
C LEU A 88 -6.21 -17.14 -14.44
N LYS A 89 -5.51 -16.82 -13.37
CA LYS A 89 -4.24 -16.10 -13.41
C LYS A 89 -3.11 -17.05 -13.81
N SER A 90 -2.18 -16.60 -14.64
CA SER A 90 -0.98 -17.41 -14.96
C SER A 90 0.23 -16.53 -15.24
N CYS A 91 1.41 -17.08 -14.98
CA CYS A 91 2.71 -16.46 -15.20
C CYS A 91 3.29 -16.87 -16.55
N GLU A 92 3.79 -15.94 -17.35
CA GLU A 92 4.63 -16.27 -18.51
C GLU A 92 6.11 -16.06 -18.16
N ILE A 93 6.65 -16.83 -17.20
CA ILE A 93 8.02 -16.59 -16.75
C ILE A 93 8.84 -17.87 -16.57
N GLU A 94 10.14 -17.71 -16.76
CA GLU A 94 11.15 -18.71 -16.43
C GLU A 94 11.06 -19.07 -14.93
N PRO A 95 11.30 -20.33 -14.53
CA PRO A 95 11.19 -20.78 -13.14
C PRO A 95 11.96 -19.91 -12.13
N LYS A 96 13.05 -19.26 -12.57
CA LYS A 96 13.87 -18.37 -11.74
C LYS A 96 13.15 -17.13 -11.23
N ASP A 97 12.14 -16.65 -11.95
CA ASP A 97 11.42 -15.43 -11.59
C ASP A 97 10.18 -15.72 -10.74
N ILE A 98 9.62 -16.93 -10.84
CA ILE A 98 8.66 -17.49 -9.88
C ILE A 98 9.32 -17.54 -8.50
N LEU A 99 10.55 -18.07 -8.43
CA LEU A 99 11.32 -18.15 -7.17
C LEU A 99 11.68 -16.79 -6.56
N LYS A 100 11.63 -15.71 -7.33
CA LYS A 100 11.87 -14.33 -6.85
C LYS A 100 10.60 -13.60 -6.41
N GLY A 101 9.43 -14.23 -6.53
CA GLY A 101 8.14 -13.60 -6.24
C GLY A 101 7.76 -12.50 -7.25
N ILE A 102 8.30 -12.54 -8.48
CA ILE A 102 7.93 -11.55 -9.51
C ILE A 102 6.51 -11.83 -10.03
N CYS A 103 6.11 -13.10 -10.04
CA CYS A 103 4.76 -13.52 -10.38
C CYS A 103 4.22 -14.46 -9.31
N GLU A 104 2.99 -14.17 -8.88
CA GLU A 104 2.25 -14.98 -7.92
C GLU A 104 0.84 -15.23 -8.46
N THR A 105 0.42 -16.48 -8.37
CA THR A 105 -0.95 -16.95 -8.60
C THR A 105 -1.47 -17.59 -7.31
N GLU A 106 -2.75 -17.95 -7.29
CA GLU A 106 -3.24 -18.94 -6.33
C GLU A 106 -2.41 -20.23 -6.43
N ILE A 107 -2.30 -20.93 -5.30
CA ILE A 107 -1.53 -22.17 -5.21
C ILE A 107 -2.23 -23.26 -6.03
N CYS A 108 -1.54 -23.76 -7.05
CA CYS A 108 -1.96 -24.95 -7.78
C CYS A 108 -1.23 -26.18 -7.24
N HIS A 109 -1.89 -27.34 -7.25
CA HIS A 109 -1.27 -28.62 -6.87
C HIS A 109 -1.14 -29.57 -8.06
N GLN A 110 -1.94 -29.36 -9.10
CA GLN A 110 -1.98 -30.18 -10.30
C GLN A 110 -2.32 -29.31 -11.52
N ASN A 111 -1.99 -29.79 -12.71
CA ASN A 111 -2.19 -29.06 -13.96
C ASN A 111 -3.64 -28.62 -14.18
N SER A 112 -4.61 -29.49 -13.86
CA SER A 112 -6.04 -29.21 -13.98
C SER A 112 -6.53 -28.10 -13.06
N ASP A 113 -5.71 -27.67 -12.09
CA ASP A 113 -6.05 -26.53 -11.25
C ASP A 113 -5.92 -25.21 -12.02
N CYS A 114 -5.15 -25.18 -13.10
CA CYS A 114 -4.84 -23.97 -13.87
C CYS A 114 -5.64 -23.89 -15.16
N PHE A 115 -6.04 -22.69 -15.55
CA PHE A 115 -6.73 -22.46 -16.82
C PHE A 115 -5.83 -22.84 -18.02
N SER A 116 -4.53 -22.58 -17.92
CA SER A 116 -3.51 -23.01 -18.87
C SER A 116 -3.24 -24.52 -18.89
N ASN A 117 -3.86 -25.28 -17.97
CA ASN A 117 -3.60 -26.69 -17.72
C ASN A 117 -2.12 -26.97 -17.39
N LYS A 118 -1.44 -26.03 -16.72
CA LYS A 118 -0.03 -26.13 -16.32
C LYS A 118 0.22 -25.52 -14.95
N CYS A 119 0.60 -26.40 -14.02
CA CYS A 119 1.02 -26.06 -12.68
C CYS A 119 2.50 -26.41 -12.51
N ASP A 120 3.31 -25.45 -12.10
CA ASP A 120 4.73 -25.67 -11.83
C ASP A 120 5.17 -24.83 -10.64
N HIS A 121 5.91 -25.43 -9.70
CA HIS A 121 6.29 -24.80 -8.43
C HIS A 121 5.12 -24.10 -7.72
N TYR A 122 3.96 -24.79 -7.64
CA TYR A 122 2.74 -24.27 -7.02
C TYR A 122 2.13 -23.04 -7.70
N THR A 123 2.55 -22.73 -8.93
CA THR A 123 2.14 -21.54 -9.68
C THR A 123 1.59 -21.93 -11.04
N CYS A 124 0.50 -21.29 -11.48
CA CYS A 124 -0.03 -21.52 -12.82
C CYS A 124 0.83 -20.82 -13.88
N ILE A 125 1.28 -21.54 -14.90
CA ILE A 125 2.17 -21.02 -15.96
C ILE A 125 1.44 -20.99 -17.30
N ALA A 126 1.60 -19.90 -18.05
CA ALA A 126 1.25 -19.80 -19.46
C ALA A 126 2.50 -19.97 -20.33
N GLU A 127 2.38 -20.69 -21.45
CA GLU A 127 3.49 -20.78 -22.40
C GLU A 127 3.61 -19.48 -23.21
N ALA A 128 4.82 -19.11 -23.60
CA ALA A 128 5.09 -17.88 -24.36
C ALA A 128 4.44 -17.86 -25.76
N ASP A 129 4.25 -19.03 -26.37
CA ASP A 129 3.54 -19.19 -27.64
C ASP A 129 2.02 -19.28 -27.47
N ARG A 130 1.52 -19.48 -26.23
CA ARG A 130 0.09 -19.56 -25.90
C ARG A 130 -0.26 -18.67 -24.69
N PRO A 131 -0.13 -17.34 -24.84
CA PRO A 131 -0.44 -16.42 -23.75
C PRO A 131 -1.94 -16.44 -23.43
N ILE A 132 -2.26 -16.09 -22.19
CA ILE A 132 -3.64 -15.92 -21.76
C ILE A 132 -4.08 -14.49 -22.06
N TYR A 133 -5.23 -14.37 -22.72
CA TYR A 133 -5.88 -13.10 -23.02
C TYR A 133 -7.11 -12.93 -22.14
N LEU A 134 -7.28 -11.71 -21.64
CA LEU A 134 -8.51 -11.23 -21.05
C LEU A 134 -9.20 -10.30 -22.04
N CYS A 135 -10.47 -10.61 -22.32
CA CYS A 135 -11.36 -9.82 -23.16
C CYS A 135 -12.53 -9.33 -22.32
N SER A 136 -12.70 -8.02 -22.19
CA SER A 136 -13.83 -7.45 -21.46
C SER A 136 -14.23 -6.09 -22.00
N LEU A 137 -15.46 -5.67 -21.69
CA LEU A 137 -15.98 -4.37 -22.09
C LEU A 137 -15.30 -3.26 -21.29
N ARG A 138 -14.74 -2.27 -21.98
CA ARG A 138 -14.27 -1.04 -21.34
C ARG A 138 -15.40 -0.05 -21.18
N THR A 139 -15.87 0.11 -19.95
CA THR A 139 -16.92 1.05 -19.58
C THR A 139 -16.42 2.46 -19.29
N ASP A 140 -15.11 2.65 -19.23
CA ASP A 140 -14.46 3.94 -18.99
C ASP A 140 -14.36 4.82 -20.25
N LEU A 141 -14.73 4.30 -21.42
CA LEU A 141 -14.79 5.03 -22.67
C LEU A 141 -16.24 5.48 -22.99
N PRO A 142 -16.43 6.62 -23.70
CA PRO A 142 -17.76 7.10 -24.07
C PRO A 142 -18.58 6.11 -24.92
N HIS A 143 -17.88 5.29 -25.70
CA HIS A 143 -18.44 4.18 -26.47
C HIS A 143 -17.80 2.89 -25.96
N PRO A 144 -18.55 2.04 -25.24
CA PRO A 144 -18.00 0.82 -24.69
C PRO A 144 -17.47 -0.09 -25.80
N LYS A 145 -16.20 -0.43 -25.72
CA LYS A 145 -15.55 -1.32 -26.69
C LYS A 145 -15.01 -2.53 -25.97
N LEU A 146 -15.13 -3.69 -26.62
CA LEU A 146 -14.44 -4.88 -26.16
C LEU A 146 -12.93 -4.64 -26.31
N LYS A 147 -12.21 -4.65 -25.19
CA LYS A 147 -10.74 -4.68 -25.18
C LYS A 147 -10.31 -6.11 -24.90
N CYS A 148 -9.44 -6.63 -25.76
CA CYS A 148 -8.72 -7.87 -25.54
C CYS A 148 -7.23 -7.56 -25.40
N GLY A 149 -6.59 -8.10 -24.38
CA GLY A 149 -5.15 -7.98 -24.17
C GLY A 149 -4.63 -9.11 -23.29
N PHE A 150 -3.32 -9.23 -23.18
CA PHE A 150 -2.68 -10.18 -22.28
C PHE A 150 -3.14 -9.95 -20.84
N ASN A 151 -3.37 -11.05 -20.13
CA ASN A 151 -3.70 -11.08 -18.70
C ASN A 151 -2.50 -10.59 -17.86
N ASN A 152 -2.68 -10.29 -16.57
CA ASN A 152 -1.54 -9.89 -15.74
C ASN A 152 -0.45 -10.97 -15.67
N ASN A 153 0.79 -10.54 -15.45
CA ASN A 153 2.02 -11.34 -15.36
C ASN A 153 2.44 -12.08 -16.65
N ILE A 154 1.82 -11.75 -17.78
CA ILE A 154 2.26 -12.14 -19.12
C ILE A 154 3.26 -11.09 -19.65
N LYS A 155 4.26 -11.50 -20.42
CA LYS A 155 5.29 -10.59 -20.94
C LYS A 155 4.69 -9.65 -21.99
N CYS A 156 5.15 -8.40 -21.98
CA CYS A 156 4.69 -7.37 -22.89
C CYS A 156 5.82 -6.44 -23.33
N LYS A 157 5.65 -5.86 -24.51
CA LYS A 157 6.54 -4.83 -25.07
C LYS A 157 6.00 -3.42 -24.87
N ASN A 158 4.68 -3.28 -24.82
CA ASN A 158 3.98 -2.00 -24.70
C ASN A 158 2.58 -2.20 -24.10
N ASP A 159 1.97 -1.11 -23.65
CA ASP A 159 0.64 -1.09 -23.02
C ASP A 159 -0.46 -1.64 -23.91
N ASP A 160 -0.33 -1.50 -25.23
CA ASP A 160 -1.30 -2.00 -26.21
C ASP A 160 -1.42 -3.53 -26.22
N GLN A 161 -0.41 -4.24 -25.73
CA GLN A 161 -0.48 -5.70 -25.63
C GLN A 161 -1.26 -6.17 -24.40
N CYS A 162 -1.35 -5.36 -23.35
CA CYS A 162 -1.95 -5.75 -22.08
C CYS A 162 -3.43 -5.36 -22.00
N PHE A 163 -4.20 -6.13 -21.24
CA PHE A 163 -5.57 -5.72 -20.91
C PHE A 163 -5.57 -4.44 -20.04
N HIS A 164 -4.61 -4.30 -19.13
CA HIS A 164 -4.37 -3.08 -18.35
C HIS A 164 -3.18 -2.28 -18.89
N HIS A 165 -2.00 -2.42 -18.28
CA HIS A 165 -0.75 -1.71 -18.62
C HIS A 165 0.45 -2.65 -18.65
N CYS A 166 1.48 -2.26 -19.40
CA CYS A 166 2.76 -2.94 -19.45
C CYS A 166 3.78 -2.22 -18.57
N PHE A 167 4.13 -2.82 -17.44
CA PHE A 167 5.11 -2.27 -16.50
C PHE A 167 6.33 -3.17 -16.40
N LYS A 168 7.52 -2.61 -16.66
CA LYS A 168 8.81 -3.33 -16.63
C LYS A 168 8.80 -4.62 -17.47
N GLY A 169 8.07 -4.63 -18.58
CA GLY A 169 7.99 -5.76 -19.51
C GLY A 169 6.96 -6.83 -19.15
N TYR A 170 6.10 -6.59 -18.15
CA TYR A 170 5.01 -7.49 -17.77
C TYR A 170 3.68 -6.74 -17.66
N CYS A 171 2.58 -7.42 -17.99
CA CYS A 171 1.25 -6.86 -17.82
C CYS A 171 0.91 -6.78 -16.34
N VAL A 172 0.43 -5.63 -15.87
CA VAL A 172 0.06 -5.41 -14.47
C VAL A 172 -1.27 -4.67 -14.37
N ASN A 173 -1.99 -4.95 -13.28
CA ASN A 173 -3.23 -4.25 -12.94
C ASN A 173 -2.96 -2.77 -12.62
N TYR A 174 -3.91 -1.90 -12.95
CA TYR A 174 -3.86 -0.47 -12.64
C TYR A 174 -3.68 -0.21 -11.14
N ASP A 175 -4.38 -0.96 -10.28
CA ASP A 175 -4.33 -0.75 -8.83
C ASP A 175 -2.92 -0.94 -8.26
N ALA A 176 -2.18 -1.94 -8.75
CA ALA A 176 -0.79 -2.17 -8.37
C ALA A 176 0.12 -1.01 -8.83
N SER A 177 -0.08 -0.53 -10.05
CA SER A 177 0.70 0.60 -10.58
C SER A 177 0.41 1.90 -9.82
N LYS A 178 -0.85 2.17 -9.50
CA LYS A 178 -1.27 3.36 -8.75
C LYS A 178 -0.66 3.36 -7.35
N LEU A 179 -0.73 2.24 -6.62
CA LEU A 179 -0.12 2.14 -5.30
C LEU A 179 1.39 2.43 -5.36
N TYR A 180 2.09 1.93 -6.38
CA TYR A 180 3.52 2.22 -6.56
C TYR A 180 3.80 3.71 -6.78
N TYR A 181 3.01 4.40 -7.61
CA TYR A 181 3.16 5.84 -7.83
C TYR A 181 2.84 6.66 -6.58
N GLU A 182 1.79 6.30 -5.84
CA GLU A 182 1.45 6.94 -4.56
C GLU A 182 2.59 6.77 -3.56
N LEU A 183 3.09 5.53 -3.35
CA LEU A 183 4.21 5.26 -2.45
C LEU A 183 5.49 6.00 -2.88
N TYR A 184 5.79 6.03 -4.18
CA TYR A 184 6.93 6.76 -4.72
C TYR A 184 6.81 8.28 -4.45
N TYR A 185 5.64 8.87 -4.69
CA TYR A 185 5.37 10.27 -4.40
C TYR A 185 5.53 10.60 -2.91
N TYR A 186 4.96 9.77 -2.02
CA TYR A 186 5.16 9.90 -0.58
C TYR A 186 6.63 9.79 -0.18
N SER A 187 7.38 8.87 -0.79
CA SER A 187 8.81 8.71 -0.50
C SER A 187 9.62 9.98 -0.83
N ILE A 188 9.33 10.64 -1.95
CA ILE A 188 9.95 11.92 -2.32
C ILE A 188 9.55 13.02 -1.33
N PHE A 189 8.28 13.08 -0.95
CA PHE A 189 7.77 14.05 0.02
C PHE A 189 8.47 13.91 1.38
N PHE A 190 8.60 12.69 1.92
CA PHE A 190 9.30 12.44 3.17
C PHE A 190 10.81 12.75 3.08
N MET A 191 11.46 12.43 1.97
CA MET A 191 12.86 12.83 1.74
C MET A 191 13.02 14.36 1.75
N GLY A 192 12.08 15.09 1.16
CA GLY A 192 12.03 16.55 1.21
C GLY A 192 11.89 17.08 2.63
N LEU A 193 11.00 16.50 3.44
CA LEU A 193 10.83 16.87 4.85
C LEU A 193 12.09 16.61 5.68
N ILE A 194 12.76 15.47 5.47
CA ILE A 194 14.01 15.15 6.18
C ILE A 194 15.09 16.17 5.83
N ILE A 195 15.26 16.52 4.56
CA ILE A 195 16.22 17.54 4.12
C ILE A 195 15.90 18.91 4.74
N ALA A 196 14.62 19.31 4.75
CA ALA A 196 14.19 20.56 5.36
C ALA A 196 14.50 20.61 6.87
N LEU A 197 14.26 19.51 7.60
CA LEU A 197 14.60 19.40 9.02
C LEU A 197 16.11 19.47 9.27
N LEU A 198 16.93 18.89 8.40
CA LEU A 198 18.39 18.96 8.50
C LEU A 198 18.91 20.39 8.27
N ILE A 199 18.33 21.12 7.30
CA ILE A 199 18.65 22.53 7.06
C ILE A 199 18.22 23.38 8.26
N TYR A 200 17.00 23.17 8.75
CA TYR A 200 16.47 23.88 9.93
C TYR A 200 17.37 23.68 11.17
N ARG A 201 17.80 22.44 11.42
CA ARG A 201 18.74 22.11 12.50
C ARG A 201 20.08 22.86 12.34
N ARG A 202 20.62 22.96 11.12
CA ARG A 202 21.86 23.70 10.85
C ARG A 202 21.71 25.20 11.15
N VAL A 203 20.56 25.78 10.82
CA VAL A 203 20.27 27.20 11.11
C VAL A 203 20.19 27.45 12.62
N ILE A 204 19.45 26.62 13.35
CA ILE A 204 19.36 26.74 14.83
C ILE A 204 20.73 26.62 15.48
N LEU A 205 21.53 25.62 15.09
CA LEU A 205 22.88 25.44 15.65
C LEU A 205 23.77 26.65 15.39
N LYS A 206 23.62 27.32 14.23
CA LYS A 206 24.35 28.53 13.91
C LYS A 206 23.96 29.69 14.83
N GLU A 207 22.68 29.87 15.15
CA GLU A 207 22.23 30.91 16.08
C GLU A 207 22.67 30.60 17.51
N ILE A 208 22.54 29.36 17.99
CA ILE A 208 23.02 28.96 19.33
C ILE A 208 24.52 29.24 19.47
N ASN A 209 25.33 28.92 18.45
CA ASN A 209 26.76 29.18 18.47
C ASN A 209 27.08 30.69 18.49
N ARG A 210 26.26 31.53 17.85
CA ARG A 210 26.39 33.00 17.95
C ARG A 210 26.12 33.50 19.36
N TYR A 211 25.09 32.99 20.03
CA TYR A 211 24.79 33.35 21.42
C TYR A 211 25.91 32.95 22.37
N LYS A 212 26.47 31.74 22.21
CA LYS A 212 27.61 31.28 23.02
C LYS A 212 28.84 32.16 22.85
N LYS A 213 29.16 32.54 21.60
CA LYS A 213 30.33 33.39 21.33
C LYS A 213 30.20 34.79 21.97
N LYS A 214 29.00 35.37 22.01
CA LYS A 214 28.77 36.65 22.70
C LYS A 214 28.98 36.55 24.22
N GLY A 215 28.50 35.47 24.84
CA GLY A 215 28.71 35.27 26.28
C GLY A 215 30.18 35.14 26.67
N GLU A 216 31.00 34.51 25.84
CA GLU A 216 32.46 34.42 26.06
C GLU A 216 33.18 35.77 25.86
N GLU A 217 32.67 36.66 25.00
CA GLU A 217 33.24 38.01 24.85
C GLU A 217 32.90 38.89 26.08
N ASP A 218 31.67 38.80 26.60
CA ASP A 218 31.25 39.56 27.79
C ASP A 218 31.98 39.11 29.07
N GLU A 219 32.26 37.80 29.26
CA GLU A 219 33.01 37.30 30.43
C GLU A 219 34.50 37.73 30.44
N ASN A 220 35.12 37.92 29.27
CA ASN A 220 36.52 38.36 29.20
C ASN A 220 36.69 39.87 29.47
N GLU A 221 35.68 40.71 29.19
CA GLU A 221 35.73 42.15 29.52
C GLU A 221 35.62 42.39 31.04
N ASP A 222 34.90 41.53 31.77
CA ASP A 222 34.77 41.63 33.23
C ASP A 222 36.05 41.14 33.97
N GLU A 223 36.83 40.21 33.41
CA GLU A 223 38.12 39.77 34.00
C GLU A 223 39.25 40.81 33.83
N GLU A 224 39.25 41.62 32.76
CA GLU A 224 40.22 42.74 32.62
C GLU A 224 39.90 43.93 33.54
N GLY A 225 38.65 44.07 34.00
CA GLY A 225 38.23 45.08 34.99
C GLY A 225 38.52 44.72 36.45
N LEU A 226 38.78 43.45 36.78
CA LEU A 226 38.95 42.99 38.16
C LEU A 226 40.42 42.81 38.60
N ASN A 227 41.39 43.15 37.76
CA ASN A 227 42.83 43.10 38.12
C ASN A 227 43.36 44.38 38.79
N GLU A 228 42.50 45.35 39.13
CA GLU A 228 42.87 46.55 39.91
C GLU A 228 42.10 46.71 41.24
N HIS A 229 41.57 45.62 41.80
CA HIS A 229 41.07 45.64 43.17
C HIS A 229 41.63 44.48 43.98
N THR A 230 42.78 44.73 44.62
CA THR A 230 43.37 43.86 45.64
C THR A 230 42.36 43.72 46.78
N ILE A 231 41.63 42.60 46.83
CA ILE A 231 40.72 42.25 47.92
C ILE A 231 41.58 42.10 49.18
N THR A 232 41.35 42.96 50.17
CA THR A 232 42.00 42.83 51.48
C THR A 232 41.20 41.86 52.36
N ASN A 233 41.89 41.16 53.25
CA ASN A 233 41.28 40.13 54.11
C ASN A 233 40.07 40.60 54.94
N ASN A 234 39.84 41.92 55.08
CA ASN A 234 38.70 42.48 55.80
C ASN A 234 37.36 42.35 55.04
N ASP A 235 37.36 42.26 53.71
CA ASP A 235 36.12 42.17 52.94
C ASP A 235 35.50 40.76 53.00
N ILE A 236 36.33 39.75 53.28
CA ILE A 236 35.91 38.35 53.44
C ILE A 236 35.16 38.12 54.76
N GLU A 237 35.52 38.82 55.84
CA GLU A 237 34.82 38.70 57.14
C GLU A 237 33.37 39.24 57.08
N ASN A 238 33.12 40.28 56.28
CA ASN A 238 31.78 40.85 56.16
C ASN A 238 30.81 39.95 55.37
N ILE A 239 31.31 39.21 54.38
CA ILE A 239 30.49 38.30 53.56
C ILE A 239 30.10 37.03 54.34
N ILE A 240 30.98 36.55 55.23
CA ILE A 240 30.68 35.38 56.08
C ILE A 240 29.55 35.71 57.07
N ASN A 241 29.53 36.92 57.65
CA ASN A 241 28.50 37.33 58.60
C ASN A 241 27.10 37.52 57.97
N GLU A 242 26.99 37.96 56.71
CA GLU A 242 25.67 38.11 56.07
C GLU A 242 25.01 36.76 55.73
N ASN A 243 25.79 35.73 55.44
CA ASN A 243 25.28 34.40 55.09
C ASN A 243 24.74 33.63 56.32
N GLU A 244 25.30 33.86 57.52
CA GLU A 244 24.73 33.31 58.75
C GLU A 244 23.34 33.89 59.08
N ILE A 245 23.08 35.16 58.72
CA ILE A 245 21.78 35.81 58.97
C ILE A 245 20.70 35.31 58.00
N LYS A 246 21.03 35.06 56.73
CA LYS A 246 20.08 34.54 55.74
C LYS A 246 19.67 33.09 56.02
N ASN A 247 20.60 32.23 56.43
CA ASN A 247 20.30 30.83 56.75
C ASN A 247 19.39 30.69 57.99
N LYS A 248 19.44 31.64 58.93
CA LYS A 248 18.54 31.69 60.08
C LYS A 248 17.10 32.09 59.73
N LYS A 249 16.88 32.68 58.55
CA LYS A 249 15.55 33.13 58.08
C LYS A 249 14.79 32.06 57.30
N LEU A 250 15.50 31.12 56.67
CA LEU A 250 14.91 30.02 55.89
C LEU A 250 14.41 28.84 56.75
N SER A 251 14.90 28.68 57.98
CA SER A 251 14.44 27.60 58.88
C SER A 251 13.07 27.84 59.54
N ARG A 252 12.42 29.00 59.32
CA ARG A 252 11.07 29.31 59.86
C ARG A 252 9.92 29.13 58.87
N ILE A 253 10.18 28.76 57.62
CA ILE A 253 9.14 28.65 56.57
C ILE A 253 8.71 27.19 56.31
N GLY A 254 9.36 26.20 56.95
CA GLY A 254 9.18 24.77 56.65
C GLY A 254 8.07 24.00 57.40
N GLU A 255 7.24 24.63 58.24
CA GLU A 255 6.28 23.90 59.09
C GLU A 255 4.79 24.05 58.73
N ASN A 256 4.42 24.72 57.64
CA ASN A 256 3.00 24.98 57.34
C ASN A 256 2.59 24.62 55.89
N ASN A 257 2.77 23.36 55.48
CA ASN A 257 2.04 22.83 54.30
C ASN A 257 1.72 21.34 54.48
N GLY A 258 0.71 21.07 55.29
CA GLY A 258 -0.03 19.81 55.30
C GLY A 258 -1.21 19.85 54.32
N ASN A 259 -1.52 18.68 53.77
CA ASN A 259 -2.78 18.30 53.11
C ASN A 259 -3.21 19.04 51.83
N ILE A 260 -2.80 18.52 50.67
CA ILE A 260 -3.70 18.45 49.51
C ILE A 260 -3.65 17.03 48.94
N SER A 261 -4.81 16.39 49.00
CA SER A 261 -5.12 15.09 48.42
C SER A 261 -5.77 15.26 47.04
N LYS A 262 -5.71 14.18 46.25
CA LYS A 262 -6.73 13.70 45.31
C LYS A 262 -6.69 14.11 43.81
N ILE A 263 -6.67 13.03 43.03
CA ILE A 263 -7.39 12.75 41.75
C ILE A 263 -6.76 13.27 40.46
N SER A 264 -6.32 12.34 39.60
CA SER A 264 -6.88 12.20 38.24
C SER A 264 -6.48 10.84 37.63
N ASN A 265 -7.47 9.96 37.48
CA ASN A 265 -7.38 8.77 36.61
C ASN A 265 -7.55 9.24 35.17
N THR A 266 -6.57 8.95 34.31
CA THR A 266 -6.71 9.22 32.86
C THR A 266 -7.04 7.91 32.16
N VAL A 267 -8.26 7.88 31.61
CA VAL A 267 -8.83 6.81 30.79
C VAL A 267 -8.20 6.88 29.40
N VAL A 268 -7.72 5.74 28.91
CA VAL A 268 -7.23 5.56 27.54
C VAL A 268 -8.42 5.23 26.63
N PRO A 269 -8.65 5.94 25.52
CA PRO A 269 -9.68 5.57 24.57
C PRO A 269 -9.18 4.49 23.59
N THR A 270 -9.89 3.38 23.56
CA THR A 270 -9.82 2.35 22.53
C THR A 270 -10.48 2.86 21.26
N ILE A 271 -9.74 2.95 20.17
CA ILE A 271 -10.27 3.27 18.84
C ILE A 271 -10.68 1.94 18.18
N ASN A 272 -11.99 1.73 18.05
CA ASN A 272 -12.54 0.74 17.11
C ASN A 272 -12.62 1.40 15.73
N LEU A 273 -11.89 0.84 14.77
CA LEU A 273 -12.06 1.13 13.35
C LEU A 273 -13.09 0.15 12.79
N ILE A 274 -14.21 0.71 12.31
CA ILE A 274 -15.16 0.09 11.39
C ILE A 274 -14.65 0.32 9.97
#